data_AF-A0A960MTZ7-F1
#
_entry.id   AF-A0A960MTZ7-F1
#
_cell.length_a   1.000
_cell.length_b   1.000
_cell.length_c   1.000
_cell.angle_alpha   90.00
_cell.angle_beta   90.00
_cell.angle_gamma   90.00
#
_symmetry.space_group_name_H-M   'P 1'
#
loop_
_entity.id
_entity.type
_entity.pdbx_description
1 polymer ?
#
loop_
_entity_poly.entity_id
_entity_poly.type
_entity_poly.pdbx_seq_one_letter_code
_entity_poly.pdbx_strand_id
1 'polypeptide(L)'
;MSDPHSPSETPLAKLLNSILMLGAPAFLLAMLGLTGFFFVAGIGKGGKKDEAAPDQAAAAPAAAAAPAAGGAAAPAVAAAPAAAGGKPEGVSDEFWNLGKSTFATCAACHGPDGKGLQAGPAKMAPSMEKSPLLLGDPEKPILVVLKGIAKENMDFMGIMAGLGAGLNDEQIAAVLTYTRNSFGNSAPAISTEEVAAARTKFASVNAPAGVKRAEIDTIVGAAK
;
A
#
# COMPACT_ATOMS: atom_id res chain seq x y z
N MET A 1 -64.66 -1.41 -16.38
CA MET A 1 -64.35 -0.02 -16.03
C MET A 1 -64.00 0.05 -14.54
N SER A 2 -62.81 0.58 -14.24
CA SER A 2 -62.38 1.26 -13.01
C SER A 2 -62.24 0.48 -11.67
N ASP A 3 -60.97 0.19 -11.36
CA ASP A 3 -60.18 0.43 -10.13
C ASP A 3 -60.66 0.00 -8.73
N PRO A 4 -59.76 -0.68 -8.00
CA PRO A 4 -59.43 -0.25 -6.65
C PRO A 4 -57.92 -0.19 -6.38
N HIS A 5 -57.56 0.54 -5.32
CA HIS A 5 -56.25 0.65 -4.65
C HIS A 5 -55.25 1.72 -5.13
N SER A 6 -55.40 2.92 -4.56
CA SER A 6 -54.27 3.78 -4.21
C SER A 6 -53.85 3.51 -2.76
N PRO A 7 -52.57 3.22 -2.45
CA PRO A 7 -52.08 3.15 -1.08
C PRO A 7 -51.85 4.55 -0.49
N SER A 8 -52.26 4.73 0.77
CA SER A 8 -52.08 5.94 1.57
C SER A 8 -50.62 6.15 1.96
N GLU A 9 -50.07 7.30 1.58
CA GLU A 9 -48.70 7.72 1.92
C GLU A 9 -48.55 8.03 3.42
N THR A 10 -47.50 7.51 4.05
CA THR A 10 -47.22 7.68 5.48
C THR A 10 -46.60 9.05 5.77
N PRO A 11 -46.85 9.64 6.97
CA PRO A 11 -46.45 11.01 7.32
C PRO A 11 -44.92 11.25 7.32
N LEU A 12 -44.11 10.19 7.29
CA LEU A 12 -42.65 10.29 7.26
C LEU A 12 -42.12 10.75 5.89
N ALA A 13 -42.81 10.42 4.79
CA ALA A 13 -42.43 10.84 3.44
C ALA A 13 -42.65 12.35 3.21
N LYS A 14 -43.65 12.95 3.88
CA LYS A 14 -43.88 14.40 3.83
C LYS A 14 -42.83 15.20 4.60
N LEU A 15 -42.23 14.63 5.65
CA LEU A 15 -41.22 15.32 6.46
C LEU A 15 -39.84 15.35 5.78
N LEU A 16 -39.49 14.28 5.06
CA LEU A 16 -38.23 14.20 4.30
C LEU A 16 -38.23 15.11 3.07
N ASN A 17 -39.38 15.33 2.43
CA ASN A 17 -39.48 16.20 1.24
C ASN A 17 -39.48 17.71 1.60
N SER A 18 -39.80 18.08 2.84
CA SER A 18 -39.75 19.48 3.32
C SER A 18 -38.34 19.96 3.70
N ILE A 19 -37.38 19.06 3.93
CA ILE A 19 -36.00 19.42 4.31
C ILE A 19 -35.13 19.71 3.07
N LEU A 20 -35.57 19.32 1.86
CA LEU A 20 -34.78 19.42 0.63
C LEU A 20 -35.07 20.67 -0.24
N MET A 21 -35.99 21.56 0.17
CA MET A 21 -36.47 22.67 -0.69
C MET A 21 -36.52 24.05 0.00
N LEU A 22 -35.56 24.39 0.87
CA LEU A 22 -35.26 25.78 1.23
C LEU A 22 -33.76 26.01 1.22
N GLY A 23 -33.30 26.70 0.17
CA GLY A 23 -31.89 26.98 -0.09
C GLY A 23 -31.24 28.01 0.84
N ALA A 24 -29.91 27.95 0.88
CA ALA A 24 -29.00 29.05 1.23
C ALA A 24 -29.29 30.30 0.37
N PRO A 25 -28.96 31.57 0.76
CA PRO A 25 -27.63 32.01 1.22
C PRO A 25 -27.56 33.24 2.17
N ALA A 26 -26.32 33.65 2.51
CA ALA A 26 -25.90 34.98 2.98
C ALA A 26 -26.20 35.40 4.44
N PHE A 27 -25.21 35.24 5.33
CA PHE A 27 -25.05 36.11 6.50
C PHE A 27 -23.58 36.48 6.68
N LEU A 28 -23.26 37.67 6.18
CA LEU A 28 -22.01 38.40 6.35
C LEU A 28 -22.21 39.43 7.48
N LEU A 29 -21.20 39.57 8.35
CA LEU A 29 -20.93 40.69 9.30
C LEU A 29 -21.73 40.78 10.63
N ALA A 30 -21.04 40.51 11.76
CA ALA A 30 -20.56 41.51 12.74
C ALA A 30 -20.52 40.97 14.19
N MET A 31 -19.33 40.91 14.81
CA MET A 31 -19.11 41.14 16.25
C MET A 31 -17.63 41.44 16.52
N LEU A 32 -17.30 42.73 16.64
CA LEU A 32 -16.06 43.27 17.22
C LEU A 32 -16.01 42.97 18.74
N GLY A 33 -14.81 42.73 19.27
CA GLY A 33 -14.54 43.02 20.69
C GLY A 33 -13.37 42.30 21.37
N LEU A 34 -12.21 42.96 21.40
CA LEU A 34 -11.23 43.01 22.51
C LEU A 34 -10.50 41.73 22.98
N THR A 35 -9.24 41.60 22.53
CA THR A 35 -8.01 41.50 23.37
C THR A 35 -6.83 41.83 22.44
N GLY A 36 -6.28 43.04 22.43
CA GLY A 36 -5.24 43.47 23.39
C GLY A 36 -3.85 42.96 22.96
N PHE A 37 -3.23 43.59 21.96
CA PHE A 37 -1.98 44.37 22.09
C PHE A 37 -0.78 43.63 22.73
N PHE A 38 0.24 43.30 21.93
CA PHE A 38 1.58 43.91 21.99
C PHE A 38 2.52 43.24 20.97
N PHE A 39 2.81 43.94 19.88
CA PHE A 39 3.90 43.64 18.96
C PHE A 39 4.67 44.94 18.70
N VAL A 40 5.93 44.98 19.12
CA VAL A 40 7.00 45.88 18.62
C VAL A 40 8.27 45.03 18.71
N ALA A 41 8.72 44.41 17.62
CA ALA A 41 9.51 44.97 16.53
C ALA A 41 10.90 45.50 16.96
N GLY A 42 11.92 44.66 16.72
CA GLY A 42 12.98 45.04 15.79
C GLY A 42 14.34 45.50 16.34
N ILE A 43 15.30 45.32 15.43
CA ILE A 43 16.62 45.96 15.34
C ILE A 43 17.77 45.17 15.98
N GLY A 44 18.64 44.68 15.09
CA GLY A 44 19.91 44.08 15.44
C GLY A 44 21.06 45.07 15.60
N LYS A 45 22.24 44.46 15.73
CA LYS A 45 23.61 44.99 15.60
C LYS A 45 24.30 45.43 16.89
N GLY A 46 25.38 44.69 17.23
CA GLY A 46 26.56 45.25 17.88
C GLY A 46 27.14 44.42 19.03
N GLY A 47 28.37 43.93 18.86
CA GLY A 47 29.38 44.05 19.92
C GLY A 47 29.64 42.87 20.85
N LYS A 48 30.38 41.88 20.34
CA LYS A 48 31.61 41.28 20.90
C LYS A 48 31.92 41.47 22.41
N LYS A 49 32.03 40.35 23.13
CA LYS A 49 33.08 39.98 24.11
C LYS A 49 33.21 38.44 23.97
N ASP A 50 34.28 37.88 23.42
CA ASP A 50 35.60 37.63 24.07
C ASP A 50 35.35 36.90 25.42
N GLU A 51 35.82 35.68 25.74
CA GLU A 51 37.02 34.94 25.37
C GLU A 51 36.85 33.40 25.51
N ALA A 52 37.58 32.65 24.67
CA ALA A 52 38.35 31.41 24.90
C ALA A 52 37.76 30.16 25.62
N ALA A 53 37.43 29.14 24.81
CA ALA A 53 37.99 27.76 24.69
C ALA A 53 39.04 27.22 25.71
N PRO A 54 39.44 25.90 25.70
CA PRO A 54 38.96 24.72 24.95
C PRO A 54 38.89 23.38 25.75
N ASP A 55 38.52 22.31 25.02
CA ASP A 55 38.93 20.90 25.13
C ASP A 55 38.54 20.06 26.38
N GLN A 56 37.91 18.90 26.16
CA GLN A 56 38.62 17.62 25.93
C GLN A 56 37.62 16.45 25.79
N ALA A 57 37.88 15.64 24.77
CA ALA A 57 37.29 14.32 24.55
C ALA A 57 37.87 13.28 25.52
N ALA A 58 37.06 12.27 25.88
CA ALA A 58 37.47 10.88 26.18
C ALA A 58 36.19 10.09 26.50
N ALA A 59 35.77 9.15 25.64
CA ALA A 59 36.19 7.75 25.58
C ALA A 59 35.37 6.84 26.51
N ALA A 60 34.82 5.79 25.89
CA ALA A 60 34.14 4.66 26.50
C ALA A 60 35.09 3.77 27.32
N PRO A 61 34.55 2.75 28.01
CA PRO A 61 34.74 1.36 27.53
C PRO A 61 33.41 0.57 27.56
N ALA A 62 33.04 -0.24 26.58
CA ALA A 62 33.61 -1.53 26.12
C ALA A 62 33.39 -2.71 27.08
N ALA A 63 32.44 -3.59 26.72
CA ALA A 63 32.38 -5.05 26.96
C ALA A 63 30.99 -5.56 26.50
N ALA A 64 30.77 -6.70 25.86
CA ALA A 64 31.64 -7.73 25.30
C ALA A 64 30.81 -8.52 24.27
N ALA A 65 31.50 -9.10 23.29
CA ALA A 65 30.97 -9.95 22.24
C ALA A 65 30.59 -11.36 22.74
N ALA A 66 29.63 -11.98 22.06
CA ALA A 66 29.41 -13.43 22.04
C ALA A 66 29.17 -13.88 20.58
N PRO A 67 29.50 -15.14 20.23
CA PRO A 67 30.17 -15.44 18.98
C PRO A 67 29.25 -15.83 17.82
N ALA A 68 29.79 -15.63 16.61
CA ALA A 68 29.30 -16.19 15.37
C ALA A 68 29.47 -17.71 15.33
N ALA A 69 28.37 -18.41 15.02
CA ALA A 69 28.35 -19.68 14.31
C ALA A 69 27.48 -19.41 13.06
N GLY A 70 27.97 -19.55 11.84
CA GLY A 70 28.40 -20.82 11.28
C GLY A 70 27.29 -21.26 10.34
N GLY A 71 27.50 -21.05 9.04
CA GLY A 71 26.48 -21.19 8.02
C GLY A 71 25.89 -22.60 7.93
N ALA A 72 24.58 -22.63 7.71
CA ALA A 72 23.93 -23.67 6.93
C ALA A 72 22.97 -22.94 5.98
N ALA A 73 23.25 -23.03 4.69
CA ALA A 73 22.26 -22.72 3.67
C ALA A 73 21.02 -23.58 3.98
N ALA A 74 19.90 -22.93 4.30
CA ALA A 74 18.62 -23.62 4.35
C ALA A 74 18.40 -24.29 2.98
N PRO A 75 18.00 -25.57 2.93
CA PRO A 75 17.76 -26.20 1.65
C PRO A 75 16.59 -25.48 0.99
N ALA A 76 16.81 -25.03 -0.25
CA ALA A 76 15.73 -24.72 -1.15
C ALA A 76 14.90 -26.00 -1.30
N VAL A 77 13.82 -26.11 -0.52
CA VAL A 77 12.84 -27.16 -0.69
C VAL A 77 12.18 -26.94 -2.04
N ALA A 78 12.56 -27.78 -3.00
CA ALA A 78 11.84 -27.89 -4.26
C ALA A 78 10.37 -28.19 -3.95
N ALA A 79 9.49 -27.24 -4.24
CA ALA A 79 8.06 -27.38 -3.98
C ALA A 79 7.49 -28.50 -4.88
N ALA A 80 6.95 -29.53 -4.24
CA ALA A 80 6.07 -30.53 -4.84
C ALA A 80 4.83 -29.84 -5.45
N PRO A 81 4.16 -30.46 -6.46
CA PRO A 81 3.05 -29.82 -7.15
C PRO A 81 1.85 -29.74 -6.21
N ALA A 82 1.53 -28.53 -5.76
CA ALA A 82 0.39 -28.30 -4.89
C ALA A 82 -0.94 -28.36 -5.68
N ALA A 83 -1.93 -28.96 -5.04
CA ALA A 83 -3.32 -28.99 -5.45
C ALA A 83 -3.88 -27.56 -5.63
N ALA A 84 -4.97 -27.43 -6.39
CA ALA A 84 -5.56 -26.15 -6.76
C ALA A 84 -6.01 -25.32 -5.54
N GLY A 85 -5.17 -24.35 -5.13
CA GLY A 85 -5.47 -23.22 -4.25
C GLY A 85 -5.77 -23.52 -2.77
N GLY A 86 -5.40 -22.58 -1.88
CA GLY A 86 -5.65 -22.66 -0.44
C GLY A 86 -4.53 -22.02 0.40
N LYS A 87 -4.70 -21.96 1.73
CA LYS A 87 -3.64 -21.50 2.63
C LYS A 87 -2.46 -22.50 2.56
N PRO A 88 -1.22 -22.06 2.23
CA PRO A 88 -0.07 -22.96 2.21
C PRO A 88 0.23 -23.57 3.58
N GLU A 89 0.85 -24.75 3.58
CA GLU A 89 1.37 -25.36 4.81
C GLU A 89 2.45 -24.46 5.44
N GLY A 90 2.48 -24.39 6.77
CA GLY A 90 3.39 -23.51 7.51
C GLY A 90 2.95 -22.04 7.60
N VAL A 91 1.90 -21.63 6.87
CA VAL A 91 1.32 -20.28 7.01
C VAL A 91 0.30 -20.26 8.14
N SER A 92 0.47 -19.35 9.10
CA SER A 92 -0.45 -19.18 10.22
C SER A 92 -1.82 -18.67 9.76
N ASP A 93 -2.88 -18.95 10.53
CA ASP A 93 -4.21 -18.42 10.23
C ASP A 93 -4.26 -16.89 10.30
N GLU A 94 -3.51 -16.30 11.24
CA GLU A 94 -3.41 -14.86 11.39
C GLU A 94 -2.81 -14.21 10.14
N PHE A 95 -1.67 -14.70 9.66
CA PHE A 95 -1.01 -14.18 8.47
C PHE A 95 -1.87 -14.39 7.21
N TRP A 96 -2.52 -15.54 7.09
CA TRP A 96 -3.45 -15.79 5.99
C TRP A 96 -4.65 -14.83 5.99
N ASN A 97 -5.24 -14.58 7.17
CA ASN A 97 -6.35 -13.66 7.31
C ASN A 97 -5.94 -12.20 7.13
N LEU A 98 -4.70 -11.84 7.51
CA LEU A 98 -4.11 -10.54 7.17
C LEU A 98 -3.98 -10.37 5.64
N GLY A 99 -3.57 -11.42 4.94
CA GLY A 99 -3.49 -11.41 3.46
C GLY A 99 -4.86 -11.23 2.82
N LYS A 100 -5.87 -11.96 3.31
CA LYS A 100 -7.27 -11.80 2.88
C LYS A 100 -7.81 -10.39 3.12
N SER A 101 -7.60 -9.82 4.30
CA SER A 101 -8.12 -8.49 4.62
C SER A 101 -7.40 -7.40 3.81
N THR A 102 -6.08 -7.52 3.65
CA THR A 102 -5.28 -6.61 2.83
C THR A 102 -5.67 -6.68 1.36
N PHE A 103 -6.11 -7.83 0.86
CA PHE A 103 -6.60 -7.98 -0.51
C PHE A 103 -7.79 -7.08 -0.84
N ALA A 104 -8.55 -6.58 0.15
CA ALA A 104 -9.63 -5.62 -0.12
C ALA A 104 -9.14 -4.37 -0.88
N THR A 105 -7.92 -3.92 -0.60
CA THR A 105 -7.27 -2.82 -1.34
C THR A 105 -7.00 -3.19 -2.80
N CYS A 106 -6.60 -4.44 -3.06
CA CYS A 106 -6.30 -4.95 -4.40
C CYS A 106 -7.60 -5.22 -5.20
N ALA A 107 -8.62 -5.73 -4.52
CA ALA A 107 -9.92 -6.09 -5.09
C ALA A 107 -10.66 -4.90 -5.71
N ALA A 108 -10.40 -3.68 -5.22
CA ALA A 108 -10.94 -2.45 -5.80
C ALA A 108 -10.66 -2.31 -7.30
N CYS A 109 -9.54 -2.84 -7.78
CA CYS A 109 -9.15 -2.81 -9.19
C CYS A 109 -9.11 -4.20 -9.84
N HIS A 110 -8.64 -5.22 -9.11
CA HIS A 110 -8.51 -6.59 -9.62
C HIS A 110 -9.77 -7.45 -9.48
N GLY A 111 -10.84 -6.89 -8.90
CA GLY A 111 -12.08 -7.60 -8.61
C GLY A 111 -11.97 -8.48 -7.35
N PRO A 112 -13.12 -8.79 -6.72
CA PRO A 112 -13.15 -9.64 -5.51
C PRO A 112 -12.75 -11.09 -5.79
N ASP A 113 -12.85 -11.54 -7.03
CA ASP A 113 -12.44 -12.88 -7.48
C ASP A 113 -11.05 -12.89 -8.14
N GLY A 114 -10.34 -11.77 -8.14
CA GLY A 114 -9.00 -11.65 -8.71
C GLY A 114 -8.92 -11.81 -10.23
N LYS A 115 -10.06 -11.89 -10.95
CA LYS A 115 -10.10 -12.11 -12.41
C LYS A 115 -9.89 -10.85 -13.24
N GLY A 116 -9.67 -9.72 -12.57
CA GLY A 116 -9.65 -8.40 -13.18
C GLY A 116 -11.05 -7.80 -13.27
N LEU A 117 -11.11 -6.48 -13.42
CA LEU A 117 -12.37 -5.74 -13.49
C LEU A 117 -12.46 -5.03 -14.84
N GLN A 118 -13.52 -5.30 -15.61
CA GLN A 118 -13.78 -4.59 -16.86
C GLN A 118 -14.28 -3.17 -16.56
N ALA A 119 -13.79 -2.18 -17.32
CA ALA A 119 -14.18 -0.79 -17.20
C ALA A 119 -14.28 -0.15 -18.60
N GLY A 120 -15.47 -0.25 -19.19
CA GLY A 120 -15.72 0.17 -20.57
C GLY A 120 -14.98 -0.72 -21.58
N PRO A 121 -14.25 -0.16 -22.56
CA PRO A 121 -13.50 -0.95 -23.54
C PRO A 121 -12.17 -1.53 -23.00
N ALA A 122 -11.72 -1.08 -21.81
CA ALA A 122 -10.47 -1.50 -21.18
C ALA A 122 -10.74 -2.19 -19.83
N LYS A 123 -9.70 -2.75 -19.21
CA LYS A 123 -9.73 -3.29 -17.85
C LYS A 123 -9.19 -2.27 -16.86
N MET A 124 -9.76 -2.23 -15.66
CA MET A 124 -9.18 -1.50 -14.54
C MET A 124 -7.85 -2.12 -14.13
N ALA A 125 -7.81 -3.45 -14.01
CA ALA A 125 -6.60 -4.22 -13.72
C ALA A 125 -6.66 -5.62 -14.35
N PRO A 126 -5.52 -6.27 -14.61
CA PRO A 126 -5.47 -7.61 -15.18
C PRO A 126 -5.95 -8.70 -14.20
N SER A 127 -6.24 -9.88 -14.74
CA SER A 127 -6.43 -11.08 -13.93
C SER A 127 -5.14 -11.45 -13.21
N MET A 128 -5.28 -11.85 -11.94
CA MET A 128 -4.22 -12.44 -11.13
C MET A 128 -4.13 -13.97 -11.31
N GLU A 129 -5.12 -14.60 -11.93
CA GLU A 129 -5.12 -16.04 -12.21
C GLU A 129 -3.99 -16.40 -13.17
N LYS A 130 -3.17 -17.38 -12.77
CA LYS A 130 -2.06 -17.94 -13.56
C LYS A 130 -1.10 -16.89 -14.11
N SER A 131 -1.03 -15.72 -13.48
CA SER A 131 -0.18 -14.62 -13.92
C SER A 131 1.30 -14.96 -13.75
N PRO A 132 2.11 -15.00 -14.82
CA PRO A 132 3.54 -15.31 -14.70
C PRO A 132 4.32 -14.29 -13.87
N LEU A 133 3.88 -13.03 -13.87
CA LEU A 133 4.46 -11.99 -13.02
C LEU A 133 4.17 -12.26 -11.53
N LEU A 134 2.97 -12.74 -11.21
CA LEU A 134 2.59 -13.02 -9.83
C LEU A 134 3.21 -14.31 -9.31
N LEU A 135 3.23 -15.37 -10.13
CA LEU A 135 3.61 -16.73 -9.71
C LEU A 135 5.10 -17.06 -9.90
N GLY A 136 5.82 -16.23 -10.67
CA GLY A 136 7.26 -16.39 -10.87
C GLY A 136 8.09 -15.99 -9.65
N ASP A 137 9.30 -15.47 -9.92
CA ASP A 137 10.24 -14.95 -8.93
C ASP A 137 9.53 -13.99 -7.96
N PRO A 138 9.58 -14.23 -6.64
CA PRO A 138 8.85 -13.43 -5.65
C PRO A 138 9.27 -11.96 -5.62
N GLU A 139 10.48 -11.60 -6.05
CA GLU A 139 10.89 -10.19 -6.09
C GLU A 139 10.10 -9.37 -7.13
N LYS A 140 9.61 -9.99 -8.20
CA LYS A 140 8.85 -9.31 -9.26
C LYS A 140 7.51 -8.75 -8.76
N PRO A 141 6.61 -9.55 -8.15
CA PRO A 141 5.37 -9.01 -7.59
C PRO A 141 5.63 -8.08 -6.41
N ILE A 142 6.69 -8.31 -5.60
CA ILE A 142 7.06 -7.39 -4.52
C ILE A 142 7.46 -6.02 -5.08
N LEU A 143 8.30 -5.97 -6.11
CA LEU A 143 8.67 -4.72 -6.79
C LEU A 143 7.44 -3.97 -7.29
N VAL A 144 6.51 -4.68 -7.93
CA VAL A 144 5.28 -4.10 -8.47
C VAL A 144 4.38 -3.54 -7.37
N VAL A 145 4.24 -4.23 -6.23
CA VAL A 145 3.47 -3.68 -5.10
C VAL A 145 4.18 -2.46 -4.50
N LEU A 146 5.49 -2.50 -4.36
CA LEU A 146 6.26 -1.40 -3.75
C LEU A 146 6.27 -0.14 -4.63
N LYS A 147 6.44 -0.30 -5.95
CA LYS A 147 6.75 0.80 -6.89
C LYS A 147 5.70 1.03 -7.95
N GLY A 148 4.70 0.16 -8.04
CA GLY A 148 3.68 0.22 -9.08
C GLY A 148 4.15 -0.36 -10.40
N ILE A 149 3.22 -0.55 -11.33
CA ILE A 149 3.49 -0.98 -12.70
C ILE A 149 2.84 0.01 -13.69
N ALA A 150 3.62 0.40 -14.70
CA ALA A 150 3.15 1.30 -15.75
C ALA A 150 2.10 0.62 -16.63
N LYS A 151 1.27 1.45 -17.27
CA LYS A 151 0.33 1.00 -18.29
C LYS A 151 1.11 0.47 -19.49
N GLU A 152 0.86 -0.78 -19.89
CA GLU A 152 1.54 -1.39 -21.04
C GLU A 152 0.97 -0.93 -22.38
N ASN A 153 -0.36 -0.92 -22.48
CA ASN A 153 -1.09 -0.67 -23.72
C ASN A 153 -2.49 -0.15 -23.40
N MET A 154 -3.34 0.02 -24.42
CA MET A 154 -4.70 0.54 -24.24
C MET A 154 -5.70 -0.46 -23.63
N ASP A 155 -5.27 -1.69 -23.32
CA ASP A 155 -6.11 -2.70 -22.66
C ASP A 155 -6.38 -2.36 -21.20
N PHE A 156 -5.60 -1.44 -20.60
CA PHE A 156 -5.74 -1.00 -19.21
C PHE A 156 -6.09 0.48 -19.10
N MET A 157 -6.99 0.82 -18.16
CA MET A 157 -7.40 2.21 -17.93
C MET A 157 -6.27 3.09 -17.44
N GLY A 158 -5.37 2.56 -16.61
CA GLY A 158 -4.31 3.34 -15.98
C GLY A 158 -3.13 2.49 -15.53
N ILE A 159 -2.30 3.10 -14.69
CA ILE A 159 -1.18 2.45 -14.00
C ILE A 159 -1.67 1.75 -12.73
N MET A 160 -0.91 0.78 -12.23
CA MET A 160 -1.03 0.38 -10.82
C MET A 160 -0.11 1.29 -10.01
N ALA A 161 -0.67 2.10 -9.11
CA ALA A 161 0.13 2.93 -8.20
C ALA A 161 0.96 2.06 -7.25
N GLY A 162 2.14 2.55 -6.87
CA GLY A 162 2.94 1.91 -5.83
C GLY A 162 2.26 2.02 -4.46
N LEU A 163 2.12 0.88 -3.79
CA LEU A 163 1.47 0.75 -2.48
C LEU A 163 2.47 0.64 -1.33
N GLY A 164 3.78 0.64 -1.62
CA GLY A 164 4.82 0.48 -0.61
C GLY A 164 4.79 1.52 0.51
N ALA A 165 4.32 2.74 0.26
CA ALA A 165 4.20 3.76 1.31
C ALA A 165 2.98 3.54 2.24
N GLY A 166 1.95 2.84 1.76
CA GLY A 166 0.71 2.60 2.51
C GLY A 166 0.62 1.23 3.17
N LEU A 167 1.46 0.27 2.74
CA LEU A 167 1.49 -1.08 3.27
C LEU A 167 2.87 -1.40 3.87
N ASN A 168 2.86 -1.96 5.07
CA ASN A 168 4.06 -2.49 5.70
C ASN A 168 4.49 -3.83 5.09
N ASP A 169 5.65 -4.35 5.50
CA ASP A 169 6.23 -5.56 4.90
C ASP A 169 5.39 -6.81 5.13
N GLU A 170 4.81 -6.94 6.33
CA GLU A 170 3.97 -8.07 6.70
C GLU A 170 2.67 -8.09 5.89
N GLN A 171 2.02 -6.94 5.70
CA GLN A 171 0.82 -6.80 4.86
C GLN A 171 1.10 -7.17 3.40
N ILE A 172 2.23 -6.72 2.86
CA ILE A 172 2.63 -7.05 1.48
C ILE A 172 2.94 -8.55 1.36
N ALA A 173 3.70 -9.12 2.30
CA ALA A 173 4.03 -10.53 2.31
C ALA A 173 2.76 -11.40 2.40
N ALA A 174 1.84 -11.02 3.29
CA ALA A 174 0.57 -11.71 3.50
C ALA A 174 -0.33 -11.64 2.26
N VAL A 175 -0.51 -10.46 1.65
CA VAL A 175 -1.39 -10.32 0.48
C VAL A 175 -0.81 -10.99 -0.76
N LEU A 176 0.51 -10.96 -0.94
CA LEU A 176 1.14 -11.67 -2.04
C LEU A 176 1.08 -13.18 -1.84
N THR A 177 1.26 -13.68 -0.61
CA THR A 177 1.04 -15.09 -0.28
C THR A 177 -0.40 -15.52 -0.56
N TYR A 178 -1.38 -14.69 -0.15
CA TYR A 178 -2.80 -14.95 -0.39
C TYR A 178 -3.12 -15.02 -1.88
N THR A 179 -2.70 -14.02 -2.67
CA THR A 179 -3.00 -13.96 -4.12
C THR A 179 -2.26 -15.02 -4.93
N ARG A 180 -1.04 -15.40 -4.52
CA ARG A 180 -0.26 -16.52 -5.10
C ARG A 180 -0.87 -17.90 -4.86
N ASN A 181 -1.79 -18.02 -3.90
CA ASN A 181 -2.43 -19.29 -3.54
C ASN A 181 -3.96 -19.22 -3.56
N SER A 182 -4.52 -18.19 -4.21
CA SER A 182 -5.96 -18.01 -4.43
C SER A 182 -6.29 -18.04 -5.92
N PHE A 183 -7.57 -18.07 -6.27
CA PHE A 183 -8.02 -17.98 -7.67
C PHE A 183 -7.47 -19.12 -8.56
N GLY A 184 -7.27 -20.30 -7.97
CA GLY A 184 -6.66 -21.45 -8.66
C GLY A 184 -5.14 -21.35 -8.83
N ASN A 185 -4.49 -20.37 -8.20
CA ASN A 185 -3.04 -20.27 -8.12
C ASN A 185 -2.48 -21.17 -7.03
N SER A 186 -1.21 -21.53 -7.18
CA SER A 186 -0.40 -22.16 -6.14
C SER A 186 1.07 -21.82 -6.37
N ALA A 187 1.71 -21.17 -5.40
CA ALA A 187 3.14 -20.86 -5.44
C ALA A 187 3.67 -20.68 -4.02
N PRO A 188 5.00 -20.81 -3.80
CA PRO A 188 5.59 -20.61 -2.48
C PRO A 188 5.13 -19.30 -1.84
N ALA A 189 4.87 -19.35 -0.53
CA ALA A 189 4.57 -18.19 0.28
C ALA A 189 5.75 -17.21 0.24
N ILE A 190 5.44 -15.93 0.41
CA ILE A 190 6.42 -14.85 0.53
C ILE A 190 6.49 -14.45 2.00
N SER A 191 7.70 -14.41 2.55
CA SER A 191 7.95 -14.05 3.94
C SER A 191 8.06 -12.53 4.13
N THR A 192 7.86 -12.08 5.37
CA THR A 192 8.04 -10.67 5.74
C THR A 192 9.48 -10.20 5.50
N GLU A 193 10.46 -11.07 5.75
CA GLU A 193 11.89 -10.79 5.55
C GLU A 193 12.24 -10.63 4.07
N GLU A 194 11.65 -11.45 3.18
CA GLU A 194 11.82 -11.30 1.73
C GLU A 194 11.32 -9.93 1.26
N VAL A 195 10.18 -9.47 1.79
CA VAL A 195 9.64 -8.13 1.46
C VAL A 195 10.51 -7.01 2.03
N ALA A 196 10.97 -7.13 3.28
CA ALA A 196 11.85 -6.14 3.89
C ALA A 196 13.17 -6.00 3.12
N ALA A 197 13.76 -7.13 2.72
CA ALA A 197 14.96 -7.16 1.88
C ALA A 197 14.70 -6.49 0.52
N ALA A 198 13.61 -6.85 -0.15
CA ALA A 198 13.20 -6.26 -1.43
C ALA A 198 12.93 -4.75 -1.30
N ARG A 199 12.35 -4.28 -0.20
CA ARG A 199 12.12 -2.85 0.05
C ARG A 199 13.42 -2.07 0.11
N THR A 200 14.40 -2.57 0.85
CA THR A 200 15.74 -1.98 0.89
C THR A 200 16.39 -2.02 -0.48
N LYS A 201 16.36 -3.18 -1.14
CA LYS A 201 16.93 -3.41 -2.48
C LYS A 201 16.38 -2.44 -3.52
N PHE A 202 15.07 -2.20 -3.52
CA PHE A 202 14.40 -1.35 -4.50
C PHE A 202 14.21 0.10 -4.03
N ALA A 203 14.82 0.52 -2.92
CA ALA A 203 14.64 1.86 -2.37
C ALA A 203 14.92 2.97 -3.39
N SER A 204 16.01 2.83 -4.16
CA SER A 204 16.45 3.79 -5.19
C SER A 204 15.68 3.72 -6.52
N VAL A 205 14.82 2.71 -6.72
CA VAL A 205 13.99 2.63 -7.92
C VAL A 205 12.98 3.77 -7.91
N ASN A 206 13.19 4.74 -8.80
CA ASN A 206 12.31 5.88 -9.01
C ASN A 206 11.42 5.64 -10.22
N ALA A 207 10.15 5.35 -9.98
CA ALA A 207 9.17 5.01 -11.01
C ALA A 207 7.85 5.76 -10.76
N PRO A 208 7.80 7.08 -10.97
CA PRO A 208 6.61 7.89 -10.65
C PRO A 208 5.38 7.53 -11.50
N ALA A 209 5.59 6.88 -12.65
CA ALA A 209 4.54 6.33 -13.51
C ALA A 209 4.43 4.79 -13.41
N GLY A 210 5.04 4.18 -12.39
CA GLY A 210 5.17 2.72 -12.26
C GLY A 210 6.33 2.15 -13.08
N VAL A 211 6.77 0.94 -12.72
CA VAL A 211 7.84 0.23 -13.43
C VAL A 211 7.30 -0.29 -14.76
N LYS A 212 8.05 -0.17 -15.87
CA LYS A 212 7.63 -0.77 -17.14
C LYS A 212 7.82 -2.28 -17.09
N ARG A 213 6.88 -3.06 -17.63
CA ARG A 213 6.96 -4.52 -17.58
C ARG A 213 8.25 -5.09 -18.17
N ALA A 214 8.72 -4.52 -19.28
CA ALA A 214 9.96 -4.91 -19.94
C ALA A 214 11.23 -4.66 -19.10
N GLU A 215 11.16 -3.79 -18.09
CA GLU A 215 12.30 -3.42 -17.24
C GLU A 215 12.35 -4.24 -15.94
N ILE A 216 11.27 -4.97 -15.59
CA ILE A 216 11.15 -5.69 -14.31
C ILE A 216 12.30 -6.69 -14.12
N ASP A 217 12.60 -7.51 -15.12
CA ASP A 217 13.64 -8.53 -15.02
C ASP A 217 15.03 -7.90 -14.87
N THR A 218 15.27 -6.78 -15.56
CA THR A 218 16.51 -6.02 -15.42
C THR A 218 16.64 -5.42 -14.02
N ILE A 219 15.58 -4.84 -13.45
CA ILE A 219 15.60 -4.23 -12.12
C ILE A 219 15.82 -5.30 -11.04
N VAL A 220 15.12 -6.43 -11.13
CA VAL A 220 15.25 -7.57 -10.21
C VAL A 220 16.67 -8.17 -10.28
N GLY A 221 17.21 -8.30 -11.49
CA GLY A 221 18.55 -8.85 -11.73
C GLY A 221 19.70 -7.90 -11.38
N ALA A 222 19.54 -6.59 -11.58
CA ALA A 222 20.60 -5.59 -11.35
C ALA A 222 20.91 -5.32 -9.88
N ALA A 223 20.02 -5.74 -8.98
CA ALA A 223 20.15 -5.51 -7.56
C ALA A 223 20.42 -6.81 -6.76
N LYS A 224 21.00 -7.83 -7.41
CA LYS A 224 21.55 -9.04 -6.79
C LYS A 224 23.03 -8.89 -6.47
#